data_AF-A0A936FM41-F1
#
_entry.id   AF-A0A936FM41-F1
#
_cell.length_a   1.000
_cell.length_b   1.000
_cell.length_c   1.000
_cell.angle_alpha   90.00
_cell.angle_beta   90.00
_cell.angle_gamma   90.00
#
_symmetry.space_group_name_H-M   'P 1'
#
loop_
_entity.id
_entity.type
_entity.pdbx_description
1 polymer ?
#
loop_
_entity_poly.entity_id
_entity_poly.type
_entity_poly.pdbx_seq_one_letter_code
_entity_poly.pdbx_strand_id
1 'polypeptide(L)'
;MIAPVADAVCLDAIAEVSWTELVAAAGLPEDELRELVRYGALVPRDPEAPAWTFEARWLVVAKAASRIRRDFELDPYGVSVVLSYLERIERLEAEIRALHARLG
;
A
#
# COMPACT_ATOMS: atom_id res chain seq x y z
N MET A 1 33.09 7.18 -1.38
CA MET A 1 32.19 7.92 -2.27
C MET A 1 30.83 7.26 -2.16
N ILE A 2 29.97 7.78 -1.30
CA ILE A 2 28.67 7.19 -0.97
C ILE A 2 27.66 7.85 -1.91
N ALA A 3 27.07 7.06 -2.81
CA ALA A 3 26.01 7.54 -3.70
C ALA A 3 24.81 8.02 -2.86
N PRO A 4 24.16 9.13 -3.24
CA PRO A 4 23.08 9.67 -2.44
C PRO A 4 21.88 8.74 -2.48
N VAL A 5 21.34 8.44 -1.29
CA VAL A 5 20.02 7.84 -1.10
C VAL A 5 18.99 8.84 -1.65
N ALA A 6 18.63 8.67 -2.91
CA ALA A 6 17.49 9.33 -3.52
C ALA A 6 16.28 8.43 -3.31
N ASP A 7 15.59 8.59 -2.19
CA ASP A 7 14.21 8.12 -2.04
C ASP A 7 13.51 8.90 -0.91
N ALA A 8 13.58 10.22 -1.01
CA ALA A 8 12.65 11.11 -0.34
C ALA A 8 11.70 11.67 -1.42
N VAL A 9 10.82 10.81 -1.94
CA VAL A 9 9.66 11.29 -2.70
C VAL A 9 8.71 11.92 -1.68
N CYS A 10 8.80 13.24 -1.51
CA CYS A 10 7.75 14.03 -0.87
C CYS A 10 6.49 13.90 -1.74
N LEU A 11 5.54 13.09 -1.28
CA LEU A 11 4.21 12.92 -1.87
C LEU A 11 3.31 14.12 -1.52
N ASP A 12 3.72 15.34 -1.87
CA ASP A 12 2.95 16.57 -1.63
C ASP A 12 2.12 17.03 -2.85
N ALA A 13 1.97 16.17 -3.86
CA ALA A 13 0.93 16.28 -4.87
C ALA A 13 0.16 14.96 -4.88
N ILE A 14 -1.13 14.99 -5.23
CA ILE A 14 -1.92 13.79 -5.53
C ILE A 14 -1.33 13.17 -6.82
N ALA A 15 -0.15 12.56 -6.71
CA ALA A 15 0.54 11.93 -7.80
C ALA A 15 -0.22 10.64 -8.11
N GLU A 16 -0.66 10.52 -9.35
CA GLU A 16 -1.18 9.28 -9.87
C GLU A 16 -0.02 8.37 -10.24
N VAL A 17 -0.15 7.11 -9.88
CA VAL A 17 0.80 6.05 -10.16
C VAL A 17 0.12 5.08 -11.10
N SER A 18 0.75 4.82 -12.24
CA SER A 18 0.29 3.80 -13.19
C SER A 18 0.50 2.39 -12.64
N TRP A 19 -0.25 1.42 -13.17
CA TRP A 19 -0.03 0.00 -12.86
C TRP A 19 1.44 -0.42 -13.03
N THR A 20 2.10 0.02 -14.11
CA THR A 20 3.50 -0.32 -14.40
C THR A 20 4.46 0.22 -13.34
N GLU A 21 4.25 1.46 -12.88
CA GLU A 21 5.07 2.05 -11.81
C GLU A 21 4.83 1.35 -10.47
N LEU A 22 3.59 0.97 -10.17
CA LEU A 22 3.25 0.21 -8.97
C LEU A 22 3.96 -1.16 -8.97
N VAL A 23 3.91 -1.89 -10.08
CA VAL A 23 4.60 -3.18 -10.25
C VAL A 23 6.10 -3.03 -10.04
N ALA A 24 6.71 -2.01 -10.66
CA ALA A 24 8.14 -1.74 -10.52
C ALA A 24 8.54 -1.43 -9.07
N ALA A 25 7.70 -0.70 -8.33
CA ALA A 25 8.00 -0.29 -6.95
C ALA A 25 7.67 -1.35 -5.88
N ALA A 26 6.73 -2.25 -6.16
CA ALA A 26 6.22 -3.21 -5.20
C ALA A 26 7.21 -4.32 -4.85
N GLY A 27 8.05 -4.73 -5.80
CA GLY A 27 8.94 -5.90 -5.61
C GLY A 27 8.16 -7.19 -5.40
N LEU A 28 7.00 -7.32 -6.03
CA LEU A 28 6.15 -8.51 -6.06
C LEU A 28 5.91 -8.93 -7.52
N PRO A 29 5.69 -10.22 -7.80
CA PRO A 29 5.20 -10.68 -9.09
C PRO A 29 3.90 -9.97 -9.47
N GLU A 30 3.75 -9.61 -10.75
CA GLU A 30 2.62 -8.82 -11.24
C GLU A 30 1.27 -9.53 -11.03
N ASP A 31 1.24 -10.85 -11.17
CA ASP A 31 0.07 -11.70 -10.91
C ASP A 31 -0.35 -11.65 -9.43
N GLU A 32 0.59 -11.66 -8.51
CA GLU A 32 0.30 -11.48 -7.07
C GLU A 32 -0.23 -10.08 -6.76
N LEU A 33 0.32 -9.04 -7.38
CA LEU A 33 -0.23 -7.69 -7.27
C LEU A 33 -1.67 -7.62 -7.79
N ARG A 34 -2.00 -8.34 -8.87
CA ARG A 34 -3.38 -8.42 -9.36
C ARG A 34 -4.29 -9.13 -8.37
N GLU A 35 -3.81 -10.19 -7.70
CA GLU A 35 -4.56 -10.80 -6.60
C GLU A 35 -4.82 -9.81 -5.46
N LEU A 36 -3.84 -9.00 -5.07
CA LEU A 36 -4.04 -7.98 -4.05
C LEU A 36 -5.09 -6.93 -4.46
N VAL A 37 -5.17 -6.59 -5.75
CA VAL A 37 -6.27 -5.75 -6.28
C VAL A 37 -7.61 -6.48 -6.21
N ARG A 38 -7.67 -7.75 -6.61
CA ARG A 38 -8.89 -8.57 -6.53
C ARG A 38 -9.42 -8.70 -5.10
N TYR A 39 -8.53 -8.83 -4.12
CA TYR A 39 -8.89 -8.91 -2.71
C TYR A 39 -9.17 -7.54 -2.08
N GLY A 40 -9.03 -6.44 -2.83
CA GLY A 40 -9.25 -5.08 -2.35
C GLY A 40 -8.16 -4.53 -1.43
N ALA A 41 -7.03 -5.24 -1.31
CA ALA A 41 -5.87 -4.76 -0.55
C ALA A 41 -5.05 -3.70 -1.29
N LEU A 42 -5.23 -3.57 -2.61
CA LEU A 42 -4.78 -2.45 -3.41
C LEU A 42 -5.99 -1.94 -4.21
N VAL A 43 -6.36 -0.67 -4.05
CA VAL A 43 -7.58 -0.15 -4.68
C VAL A 43 -7.22 0.86 -5.78
N PRO A 44 -7.43 0.52 -7.06
CA PRO A 44 -7.26 1.49 -8.15
C PRO A 44 -8.33 2.58 -8.06
N ARG A 45 -8.09 3.72 -8.70
CA ARG A 45 -9.06 4.82 -8.77
C ARG A 45 -10.37 4.39 -9.44
N ASP A 46 -10.24 3.62 -10.51
CA ASP A 46 -11.35 3.01 -11.24
C ASP A 46 -11.02 1.53 -11.49
N PRO A 47 -11.65 0.60 -10.75
CA PRO A 47 -11.45 -0.84 -10.92
C PRO A 47 -11.87 -1.37 -12.30
N GLU A 48 -12.82 -0.71 -12.96
CA GLU A 48 -13.35 -1.13 -14.26
C GLU A 48 -12.59 -0.53 -15.44
N ALA A 49 -11.64 0.37 -15.18
CA ALA A 49 -10.82 0.97 -16.22
C ALA A 49 -9.92 -0.06 -16.91
N PRO A 50 -9.69 0.06 -18.23
CA PRO A 50 -8.81 -0.84 -18.99
C PRO A 50 -7.34 -0.75 -18.55
N ALA A 51 -6.95 0.35 -17.91
CA ALA A 51 -5.63 0.55 -17.32
C ALA A 51 -5.81 1.19 -15.94
N TRP A 52 -5.31 0.51 -14.90
CA TRP A 52 -5.44 1.00 -13.53
C TRP A 52 -4.44 2.12 -13.22
N THR A 53 -4.94 3.12 -12.52
CA THR A 53 -4.14 4.15 -11.84
C THR A 53 -4.44 4.14 -10.35
N PHE A 54 -3.46 4.55 -9.56
CA PHE A 54 -3.49 4.49 -8.11
C PHE A 54 -3.07 5.83 -7.53
N GLU A 55 -3.59 6.17 -6.36
CA GLU A 55 -2.96 7.19 -5.52
C GLU A 55 -1.57 6.75 -5.09
N ALA A 56 -0.61 7.67 -5.07
CA ALA A 56 0.77 7.34 -4.73
C ALA A 56 0.97 6.71 -3.33
N ARG A 57 0.02 6.88 -2.40
CA ARG A 57 0.04 6.15 -1.11
C ARG A 57 0.11 4.64 -1.29
N TRP A 58 -0.44 4.10 -2.38
CA TRP A 58 -0.44 2.67 -2.67
C TRP A 58 0.96 2.11 -2.95
N LEU A 59 1.95 2.95 -3.31
CA LEU A 59 3.35 2.52 -3.40
C LEU A 59 3.88 2.05 -2.04
N VAL A 60 3.49 2.73 -0.95
CA VAL A 60 3.90 2.36 0.40
C VAL A 60 3.24 1.05 0.82
N VAL A 61 1.94 0.91 0.53
CA VAL A 61 1.19 -0.33 0.83
C VAL A 61 1.73 -1.52 0.04
N ALA A 62 2.05 -1.35 -1.24
CA ALA A 62 2.60 -2.42 -2.07
C ALA A 62 3.99 -2.86 -1.57
N LYS A 63 4.85 -1.92 -1.16
CA LYS A 63 6.13 -2.23 -0.50
C LYS A 63 5.91 -2.96 0.84
N ALA A 64 4.90 -2.58 1.63
CA ALA A 64 4.55 -3.27 2.86
C ALA A 64 4.06 -4.70 2.60
N ALA A 65 3.25 -4.90 1.57
CA ALA A 65 2.77 -6.22 1.13
C ALA A 65 3.94 -7.16 0.81
N SER A 66 4.95 -6.68 0.08
CA SER A 66 6.18 -7.44 -0.22
C SER A 66 6.93 -7.87 1.04
N ARG A 67 7.04 -6.97 2.04
CA ARG A 67 7.67 -7.28 3.32
C ARG A 67 6.87 -8.32 4.11
N ILE A 68 5.57 -8.13 4.27
CA ILE A 68 4.68 -9.06 4.97
C ILE A 68 4.76 -10.45 4.34
N ARG A 69 4.66 -10.53 3.01
CA ARG A 69 4.78 -11.79 2.28
C ARG A 69 6.09 -12.49 2.60
N ARG A 70 7.22 -11.79 2.48
CA ARG A 70 8.54 -12.38 2.71
C ARG A 70 8.74 -12.79 4.16
N ASP A 71 8.31 -11.97 5.10
CA ASP A 71 8.61 -12.15 6.52
C ASP A 71 7.69 -13.23 7.15
N PHE A 72 6.51 -13.47 6.58
CA PHE A 72 5.52 -14.44 7.09
C PHE A 72 5.21 -15.60 6.11
N GLU A 73 5.87 -15.63 4.94
CA GLU A 73 5.68 -16.64 3.88
C GLU A 73 4.20 -16.82 3.46
N LEU A 74 3.44 -15.73 3.45
CA LEU A 74 2.00 -15.76 3.15
C LEU A 74 1.72 -15.74 1.65
N ASP A 75 0.60 -16.38 1.26
CA ASP A 75 0.02 -16.18 -0.06
C ASP A 75 -0.63 -14.77 -0.18
N PRO A 76 -0.98 -14.31 -1.40
CA PRO A 76 -1.57 -12.98 -1.59
C PRO A 76 -2.87 -12.74 -0.81
N TYR A 77 -3.66 -13.79 -0.55
CA TYR A 77 -4.88 -13.66 0.25
C TYR A 77 -4.52 -13.40 1.73
N GLY A 78 -3.59 -14.16 2.31
CA GLY A 78 -3.08 -13.94 3.66
C GLY A 78 -2.49 -12.54 3.83
N VAL A 79 -1.73 -12.06 2.85
CA VAL A 79 -1.20 -10.69 2.84
C VAL A 79 -2.34 -9.66 2.83
N SER A 80 -3.38 -9.86 2.02
CA SER A 80 -4.54 -8.95 1.96
C SER A 80 -5.26 -8.84 3.31
N VAL A 81 -5.40 -9.97 4.02
CA VAL A 81 -6.02 -10.02 5.34
C VAL A 81 -5.16 -9.26 6.36
N VAL A 82 -3.85 -9.48 6.37
CA VAL A 82 -2.93 -8.78 7.28
C VAL A 82 -2.97 -7.26 7.04
N LEU A 83 -2.91 -6.83 5.78
CA LEU A 83 -3.01 -5.41 5.43
C LEU A 83 -4.33 -4.79 5.94
N SER A 84 -5.46 -5.50 5.77
CA SER A 84 -6.75 -5.02 6.28
C SER A 84 -6.78 -4.87 7.81
N TYR A 85 -6.10 -5.76 8.54
CA TYR A 85 -6.00 -5.66 9.99
C TYR A 85 -5.08 -4.52 10.43
N LEU A 86 -3.96 -4.28 9.72
CA LEU A 86 -3.09 -3.15 9.99
C LEU A 86 -3.83 -1.82 9.79
N GLU A 87 -4.54 -1.66 8.68
CA GLU A 87 -5.38 -0.48 8.43
C GLU A 87 -6.42 -0.29 9.54
N ARG A 88 -7.07 -1.38 9.96
CA ARG A 88 -8.04 -1.34 11.06
C ARG A 88 -7.40 -0.91 12.38
N ILE A 89 -6.21 -1.41 12.71
CA ILE A 89 -5.47 -1.03 13.92
C ILE A 89 -5.12 0.46 13.86
N GLU A 90 -4.54 0.92 12.76
CA GLU A 90 -4.17 2.33 12.58
C GLU A 90 -5.37 3.27 12.73
N ARG A 91 -6.52 2.91 12.14
CA ARG A 91 -7.77 3.65 12.30
C ARG A 91 -8.22 3.71 13.76
N LEU A 92 -8.24 2.57 14.45
CA LEU A 92 -8.66 2.50 15.85
C LEU A 92 -7.74 3.31 16.77
N GLU A 93 -6.43 3.24 16.55
CA GLU A 93 -5.48 4.06 17.29
C GLU A 93 -5.66 5.56 17.01
N ALA A 94 -5.96 5.94 15.77
CA ALA A 94 -6.26 7.32 15.41
C ALA A 94 -7.52 7.84 16.12
N GLU A 95 -8.58 7.02 16.20
CA GLU A 95 -9.79 7.33 16.94
C GLU A 95 -9.51 7.53 18.44
N ILE A 96 -8.72 6.64 19.06
CA ILE A 96 -8.31 6.77 20.46
C ILE A 96 -7.54 8.07 20.68
N ARG A 97 -6.55 8.38 19.83
CA ARG A 97 -5.78 9.64 19.91
C ARG A 97 -6.69 10.86 19.80
N ALA A 98 -7.64 10.85 18.87
CA ALA A 98 -8.59 11.94 18.68
C ALA A 98 -9.53 12.12 19.90
N LEU A 99 -9.96 11.03 20.54
CA LEU A 99 -10.77 11.09 21.76
C LEU A 99 -9.97 11.66 22.93
N HIS A 100 -8.72 11.22 23.13
CA HIS A 100 -7.85 11.77 24.17
C HIS A 100 -7.58 13.26 23.97
N ALA A 101 -7.36 13.71 22.74
CA ALA A 101 -7.14 15.12 22.41
C ALA A 101 -8.37 16.02 22.66
N ARG A 102 -9.58 15.45 22.81
CA ARG A 102 -10.82 16.18 23.12
C ARG A 102 -11.12 16.26 24.62
N LEU A 103 -10.47 15.41 25.41
CA LEU A 103 -10.65 15.31 26.87
C LEU A 103 -9.55 16.03 27.66
N GLY A 104 -8.43 16.37 27.00
CA GLY A 104 -7.38 17.24 27.51
C GLY A 104 -7.55 18.67 27.02
#